data_AF-A0A809S2M9-F1
#
_entry.id   AF-A0A809S2M9-F1
#
_cell.length_a   1.000
_cell.length_b   1.000
_cell.length_c   1.000
_cell.angle_alpha   90.00
_cell.angle_beta   90.00
_cell.angle_gamma   90.00
#
_symmetry.space_group_name_H-M   'P 1'
#
loop_
_entity.id
_entity.type
_entity.pdbx_description
1 polymer ?
#
loop_
_entity_poly.entity_id
_entity_poly.type
_entity_poly.pdbx_seq_one_letter_code
_entity_poly.pdbx_strand_id
1 'polypeptide(L)'
;MLTSPSLAELENCIGLAFIWKNEHYTVVEIIDCPPTLIAQKCTKDQVMQNDVYGRAHREVRTTISIPIFNADTTQLHPEFSLIQFR
;
A
#
# COMPACT_ATOMS: atom_id res chain seq x y z
N MET A 1 8.19 26.12 -1.58
CA MET A 1 8.82 24.80 -1.39
C MET A 1 7.73 23.86 -0.93
N LEU A 2 7.44 22.79 -1.66
CA LEU A 2 6.55 21.73 -1.17
C LEU A 2 7.37 20.94 -0.15
N THR A 3 7.06 21.08 1.14
CA THR A 3 7.66 20.28 2.20
C THR A 3 7.26 18.83 2.02
N SER A 4 8.23 17.91 2.04
CA SER A 4 7.95 16.47 2.09
C SER A 4 7.11 16.15 3.33
N PRO A 5 6.08 15.31 3.23
CA PRO A 5 5.25 14.95 4.38
C PRO A 5 6.09 14.24 5.44
N SER A 6 5.87 14.57 6.70
CA SER A 6 6.47 13.88 7.85
C SER A 6 5.89 12.48 8.02
N LEU A 7 6.61 11.57 8.69
CA LEU A 7 6.12 10.23 8.99
C LEU A 7 4.77 10.26 9.72
N ALA A 8 4.61 11.14 10.71
CA ALA A 8 3.37 11.28 11.46
C ALA A 8 2.18 11.70 10.57
N GLU A 9 2.42 12.51 9.54
CA GLU A 9 1.39 12.87 8.56
C GLU A 9 1.03 11.68 7.65
N LEU A 10 2.01 10.85 7.30
CA LEU A 10 1.80 9.63 6.51
C LEU A 10 1.06 8.55 7.31
N GLU A 11 1.33 8.42 8.61
CA GLU A 11 0.63 7.49 9.50
C GLU A 11 -0.86 7.83 9.62
N ASN A 12 -1.24 9.12 9.50
CA ASN A 12 -2.66 9.51 9.44
C ASN A 12 -3.37 8.97 8.19
N CYS A 13 -2.64 8.48 7.18
CA CYS A 13 -3.24 7.82 6.02
C CYS A 13 -3.65 6.37 6.30
N ILE A 14 -3.21 5.76 7.41
CA ILE A 14 -3.56 4.38 7.75
C ILE A 14 -5.09 4.25 7.88
N GLY A 15 -5.65 3.26 7.20
CA GLY A 15 -7.09 3.03 7.10
C GLY A 15 -7.80 3.81 5.99
N LEU A 16 -7.13 4.79 5.34
CA LEU A 16 -7.70 5.49 4.20
C LEU A 16 -7.75 4.59 2.96
N ALA A 17 -8.83 4.73 2.20
CA ALA A 17 -8.99 4.06 0.92
C ALA A 17 -8.43 4.93 -0.21
N PHE A 18 -7.81 4.29 -1.19
CA PHE A 18 -7.29 4.96 -2.38
C PHE A 18 -7.44 4.08 -3.63
N ILE A 19 -7.27 4.71 -4.78
CA ILE A 19 -7.18 4.03 -6.08
C ILE A 19 -5.74 4.11 -6.57
N TRP A 20 -5.23 2.98 -7.04
CA TRP A 20 -3.93 2.89 -7.69
C TRP A 20 -4.00 1.90 -8.85
N LYS A 21 -3.57 2.35 -10.04
CA LYS A 21 -3.64 1.57 -11.28
C LYS A 21 -5.04 0.95 -11.53
N ASN A 22 -6.08 1.75 -11.28
CA ASN A 22 -7.51 1.38 -11.40
C ASN A 22 -8.01 0.32 -10.41
N GLU A 23 -7.23 -0.01 -9.38
CA GLU A 23 -7.60 -0.97 -8.34
C GLU A 23 -7.78 -0.26 -6.99
N HIS A 24 -8.66 -0.80 -6.16
CA HIS A 24 -8.99 -0.22 -4.85
C HIS A 24 -8.13 -0.83 -3.75
N TYR A 25 -7.55 0.03 -2.92
CA TYR A 25 -6.71 -0.37 -1.80
C TYR A 25 -7.06 0.42 -0.54
N THR A 26 -6.70 -0.16 0.61
CA THR A 26 -6.67 0.51 1.91
C THR A 26 -5.24 0.54 2.43
N VAL A 27 -4.77 1.68 2.92
CA VAL A 27 -3.48 1.79 3.60
C VAL A 27 -3.53 0.98 4.90
N VAL A 28 -2.58 0.09 5.12
CA VAL A 28 -2.52 -0.75 6.33
C VAL A 28 -1.32 -0.44 7.22
N GLU A 29 -0.24 0.07 6.65
CA GLU A 29 1.00 0.34 7.38
C GLU A 29 1.87 1.34 6.60
N ILE A 30 2.67 2.13 7.32
CA ILE A 30 3.74 2.97 6.78
C ILE A 30 5.05 2.52 7.42
N ILE A 31 6.05 2.17 6.62
CA ILE A 31 7.40 1.82 7.07
C ILE A 31 8.28 3.05 6.95
N ASP A 32 9.10 3.36 7.96
CA ASP A 32 9.88 4.60 8.04
C ASP A 32 11.24 4.55 7.29
N CYS A 33 11.86 3.37 7.16
CA CYS A 33 13.23 3.24 6.59
C CYS A 33 13.35 2.12 5.56
N PRO A 34 13.25 2.40 4.24
CA PRO A 34 12.84 3.68 3.64
C PRO A 34 11.31 3.91 3.72
N PRO A 35 10.83 5.17 3.67
CA PRO A 35 9.41 5.50 3.68
C PRO A 35 8.63 4.73 2.63
N THR A 36 7.79 3.78 3.07
CA THR A 36 7.06 2.87 2.19
C THR A 36 5.63 2.70 2.67
N LEU A 37 4.68 2.91 1.77
CA LEU A 37 3.26 2.68 2.02
C LEU A 37 2.91 1.23 1.72
N ILE A 38 2.37 0.53 2.72
CA ILE A 38 1.82 -0.82 2.56
C ILE A 38 0.31 -0.71 2.45
N ALA A 39 -0.23 -1.33 1.41
CA ALA A 39 -1.66 -1.32 1.16
C ALA A 39 -2.21 -2.70 0.87
N GLN A 40 -3.48 -2.89 1.21
CA GLN A 40 -4.21 -4.12 0.98
C GLN A 40 -5.30 -3.88 -0.05
N LYS A 41 -5.40 -4.77 -1.05
CA LYS A 41 -6.45 -4.71 -2.07
C LYS A 41 -7.82 -4.89 -1.41
N CYS A 42 -8.77 -4.01 -1.72
CA CYS A 42 -10.13 -4.05 -1.17
C CYS A 42 -10.96 -5.19 -1.77
N THR A 43 -10.66 -5.60 -3.01
CA THR A 43 -11.34 -6.72 -3.66
C THR A 43 -10.75 -8.05 -3.22
N LYS A 44 -11.61 -9.05 -3.03
CA LYS A 44 -11.20 -10.44 -2.82
C LYS A 44 -10.58 -10.97 -4.11
N ASP A 45 -9.26 -10.88 -4.26
CA ASP A 45 -8.57 -11.72 -5.23
C ASP A 45 -8.75 -13.18 -4.74
N GLN A 46 -9.60 -13.95 -5.43
CA GLN A 46 -9.72 -15.40 -5.23
C GLN A 46 -8.47 -16.11 -5.79
N VAL A 47 -7.29 -15.78 -5.29
CA VAL A 47 -6.11 -16.60 -5.55
C VAL A 47 -6.16 -17.74 -4.54
N MET A 48 -6.94 -18.78 -4.89
CA MET A 48 -6.97 -20.03 -4.16
C MET A 48 -5.59 -20.69 -4.28
N GLN A 49 -4.77 -20.59 -3.24
CA GLN A 49 -3.63 -21.49 -3.12
C GLN A 49 -4.14 -22.87 -2.72
N ASN A 50 -4.00 -23.84 -3.62
CA ASN A 50 -4.25 -25.25 -3.31
C ASN A 50 -3.13 -25.76 -2.41
N ASP A 51 -3.37 -25.88 -1.11
CA ASP A 51 -2.50 -26.64 -0.22
C ASP A 51 -2.96 -28.10 -0.13
N VAL A 52 -1.98 -29.02 -0.21
CA VAL A 52 -2.11 -30.47 -0.42
C VAL A 52 -2.74 -31.23 0.77
N TYR A 53 -3.24 -30.55 1.82
CA TYR A 53 -3.64 -31.18 3.08
C TYR A 53 -5.00 -30.76 3.67
N GLY A 54 -5.93 -30.25 2.84
CA GLY A 54 -7.37 -30.34 3.14
C GLY A 54 -7.86 -29.66 4.43
N ARG A 55 -7.28 -28.52 4.84
CA ARG A 55 -7.83 -27.64 5.89
C ARG A 55 -8.11 -26.25 5.34
N ALA A 56 -9.25 -25.68 5.73
CA ALA A 56 -9.83 -24.48 5.14
C ALA A 56 -8.94 -23.23 5.27
N HIS A 57 -8.21 -22.95 4.19
CA HIS A 57 -8.15 -21.72 3.40
C HIS A 57 -8.22 -20.38 4.14
N ARG A 58 -7.04 -19.85 4.53
CA ARG A 58 -6.86 -18.44 4.87
C ARG A 58 -7.07 -17.60 3.61
N GLU A 59 -8.01 -16.66 3.62
CA GLU A 59 -8.13 -15.65 2.56
C GLU A 59 -6.83 -14.83 2.52
N VAL A 60 -5.99 -15.04 1.51
CA VAL A 60 -4.79 -14.21 1.30
C VAL A 60 -5.26 -12.93 0.63
N ARG A 61 -5.40 -11.87 1.42
CA ARG A 61 -5.62 -10.54 0.87
C ARG A 61 -4.32 -10.04 0.25
N THR A 62 -4.34 -9.73 -1.04
CA THR A 62 -3.17 -9.20 -1.77
C THR A 62 -2.69 -7.90 -1.12
N THR A 63 -1.45 -7.89 -0.64
CA THR A 63 -0.77 -6.67 -0.17
C THR A 63 0.23 -6.18 -1.21
N ILE A 64 0.40 -4.86 -1.28
CA ILE A 64 1.38 -4.19 -2.13
C ILE A 64 2.22 -3.22 -1.30
N SER A 65 3.42 -2.94 -1.77
CA SER A 65 4.34 -1.97 -1.18
C SER A 65 4.66 -0.90 -2.21
N ILE A 66 4.39 0.36 -1.88
CA ILE A 66 4.63 1.52 -2.73
C ILE A 66 5.65 2.42 -2.03
N PRO A 67 6.88 2.57 -2.55
CA PRO A 67 7.83 3.53 -2.01
C PRO A 67 7.24 4.94 -2.06
N ILE A 68 7.42 5.73 -1.00
CA ILE A 68 6.88 7.09 -0.93
C ILE A 68 7.83 8.06 -1.63
N PHE A 69 9.14 7.86 -1.46
CA PHE A 69 10.18 8.66 -2.09
C PHE A 69 11.03 7.84 -3.08
N ASN A 70 11.75 8.55 -3.96
CA ASN A 70 12.81 7.97 -4.77
C ASN A 70 14.00 7.50 -3.90
N ALA A 71 14.96 6.79 -4.49
CA ALA A 71 16.14 6.28 -3.78
C ALA A 71 16.95 7.38 -3.08
N ASP A 72 16.96 8.59 -3.64
CA ASP A 72 17.66 9.76 -3.09
C ASP A 72 16.85 10.52 -2.04
N THR A 73 15.64 10.05 -1.68
CA THR A 73 14.69 10.65 -0.72
C THR A 73 14.34 12.12 -0.94
N THR A 74 14.61 12.65 -2.14
CA THR A 74 14.42 14.07 -2.49
C THR A 74 13.08 14.36 -3.16
N GLN A 75 12.48 13.35 -3.78
CA GLN A 75 11.25 13.49 -4.56
C GLN A 75 10.31 12.33 -4.30
N LEU A 76 9.01 12.56 -4.50
CA LEU A 76 8.01 11.49 -4.43
C LEU A 76 8.32 10.43 -5.48
N HIS A 77 8.14 9.16 -5.11
CA HIS A 77 8.27 8.07 -6.05
C HIS A 77 7.16 8.18 -7.10
N PRO A 78 7.44 7.93 -8.40
CA PRO A 78 6.43 8.01 -9.45
C PRO A 78 5.19 7.15 -9.16
N GLU A 79 5.38 5.96 -8.59
CA GLU A 79 4.27 5.08 -8.22
C GLU A 79 3.38 5.67 -7.12
N PHE A 80 3.95 6.43 -6.18
CA PHE A 80 3.19 7.11 -5.13
C PHE A 80 2.40 8.29 -5.69
N SER A 81 2.96 9.01 -6.69
CA SER A 81 2.26 10.09 -7.38
C SER A 81 1.02 9.65 -8.18
N LEU A 82 0.88 8.35 -8.45
CA LEU A 82 -0.30 7.78 -9.13
C LEU A 82 -1.46 7.47 -8.18
N ILE A 83 -1.26 7.58 -6.87
CA ILE A 83 -2.29 7.29 -5.87
C ILE A 83 -3.34 8.41 -5.84
N GLN A 84 -4.62 8.02 -5.81
CA GLN A 84 -5.74 8.93 -5.64
C GLN A 84 -6.52 8.57 -4.37
N PHE A 85 -6.34 9.36 -3.32
CA PHE A 85 -7.16 9.27 -2.10
C PHE A 85 -8.58 9.76 -2.40
N ARG A 86 -9.59 9.07 -1.83
CA ARG A 86 -11.01 9.45 -1.92
C ARG A 86 -11.52 10.06 -0.62
#